data_AF-A0A7C8J8H9-F1
#
_entry.id   AF-A0A7C8J8H9-F1
#
_cell.length_a   1.000
_cell.length_b   1.000
_cell.length_c   1.000
_cell.angle_alpha   90.00
_cell.angle_beta   90.00
_cell.angle_gamma   90.00
#
_symmetry.space_group_name_H-M   'P 1'
#
loop_
_entity.id
_entity.type
_entity.pdbx_description
1 polymer ?
#
loop_
_entity_poly.entity_id
_entity_poly.type
_entity_poly.pdbx_seq_one_letter_code
_entity_poly.pdbx_strand_id
1 'polypeptide(L)'
;MSKENSFEEFTFVGQQDTTKFGLRGAPFPLALKPANNWEPTLSESIDIIKRLTRSENLLGRVREHGGAVLFRGLPIKTPQEYSEVAHAFGFEAHEEVGRPPLRTVLAKNVKTANEGPPEMPIWPHNEYGWSTINPAWLTFSCLHVPDEGGETPIISSLGLAAALKKEAPDFIEKLLLKGVKYVYRYDVKEVKSNTGTSVFDAYGQYIRPGDSSDTIRRKIEDEVKRHSNRFEWHEDGSLSVTHVVPVIRRHEESGLTTWFGNLTSAWGRTRHHRATEPPYLGDDGSYHPPPEYGDGTPIEKEYLDLALSIAEESQVLVTWQKGDMVLLDNYAVMHSRSPWKGKRTVLAALWDNNNNSRIGDYLN
;
A
#
# COMPACT_ATOMS: atom_id res chain seq x y z
N MET A 1 -23.13 25.98 2.76
CA MET A 1 -21.79 26.51 3.08
C MET A 1 -21.58 27.79 2.31
N SER A 2 -21.14 28.87 2.96
CA SER A 2 -20.72 30.09 2.28
C SER A 2 -19.52 29.78 1.37
N LYS A 3 -19.29 30.60 0.34
CA LYS A 3 -18.09 30.51 -0.52
C LYS A 3 -16.76 30.69 0.24
N GLU A 4 -16.80 30.97 1.54
CA GLU A 4 -15.65 31.25 2.39
C GLU A 4 -15.01 29.96 2.98
N ASN A 5 -15.79 28.90 3.21
CA ASN A 5 -15.30 27.64 3.77
C ASN A 5 -14.79 26.72 2.63
N SER A 6 -13.49 26.76 2.40
CA SER A 6 -12.83 26.00 1.31
C SER A 6 -11.45 25.51 1.74
N PHE A 7 -10.91 24.59 0.95
CA PHE A 7 -9.51 24.20 1.04
C PHE A 7 -8.73 24.89 -0.07
N GLU A 8 -7.55 25.41 0.27
CA GLU A 8 -6.58 25.97 -0.67
C GLU A 8 -5.38 25.03 -0.82
N GLU A 9 -4.70 25.13 -1.96
CA GLU A 9 -3.46 24.41 -2.20
C GLU A 9 -2.31 25.04 -1.40
N PHE A 10 -1.39 24.20 -0.94
CA PHE A 10 -0.10 24.63 -0.41
C PHE A 10 1.01 23.73 -0.94
N THR A 11 2.26 24.19 -0.81
CA THR A 11 3.44 23.42 -1.17
C THR A 11 4.32 23.16 0.05
N PHE A 12 5.13 22.11 -0.02
CA PHE A 12 6.09 21.76 1.03
C PHE A 12 7.38 21.20 0.44
N VAL A 13 8.45 21.27 1.23
CA VAL A 13 9.79 20.82 0.80
C VAL A 13 9.78 19.34 0.48
N GLY A 14 10.41 18.96 -0.63
CA GLY A 14 10.52 17.57 -1.08
C GLY A 14 9.46 17.13 -2.08
N GLN A 15 8.43 17.94 -2.35
CA GLN A 15 7.50 17.66 -3.45
C GLN A 15 8.24 17.57 -4.79
N GLN A 16 7.78 16.67 -5.65
CA GLN A 16 8.32 16.47 -6.99
C GLN A 16 7.38 17.02 -8.06
N ASP A 17 7.95 17.38 -9.21
CA ASP A 17 7.17 17.77 -10.39
C ASP A 17 6.70 16.52 -11.16
N THR A 18 5.40 16.39 -11.40
CA THR A 18 4.80 15.23 -12.07
C THR A 18 5.17 15.09 -13.55
N THR A 19 5.81 16.09 -14.17
CA THR A 19 6.45 15.91 -15.50
C THR A 19 7.48 14.79 -15.50
N LYS A 20 8.15 14.56 -14.36
CA LYS A 20 9.07 13.41 -14.18
C LYS A 20 8.36 12.06 -14.28
N PHE A 21 7.03 12.03 -14.10
CA PHE A 21 6.22 10.82 -14.17
C PHE A 21 5.54 10.64 -15.53
N GLY A 22 5.71 11.60 -16.46
CA GLY A 22 5.00 11.62 -17.74
C GLY A 22 3.64 12.33 -17.72
N LEU A 23 3.36 13.13 -16.68
CA LEU A 23 2.14 13.96 -16.57
C LEU A 23 2.41 15.41 -17.01
N ARG A 24 1.39 16.28 -16.93
CA ARG A 24 1.41 17.66 -17.45
C ARG A 24 2.14 18.69 -16.58
N GLY A 25 2.62 18.31 -15.38
CA GLY A 25 3.30 19.19 -14.44
C GLY A 25 2.37 19.71 -13.34
N ALA A 26 2.64 19.25 -12.11
CA ALA A 26 1.98 19.61 -10.87
C ALA A 26 2.85 19.12 -9.70
N PRO A 27 2.72 19.67 -8.48
CA PRO A 27 3.42 19.13 -7.32
C PRO A 27 2.82 17.79 -6.85
N PHE A 28 3.65 16.77 -6.66
CA PHE A 28 3.25 15.49 -6.04
C PHE A 28 3.68 15.45 -4.58
N PRO A 29 2.77 15.17 -3.64
CA PRO A 29 1.31 15.02 -3.82
C PRO A 29 0.59 16.37 -3.94
N LEU A 30 -0.70 16.38 -4.32
CA LEU A 30 -1.57 17.52 -4.05
C LEU A 30 -1.59 17.76 -2.54
N ALA A 31 -1.50 19.01 -2.09
CA ALA A 31 -1.59 19.31 -0.66
C ALA A 31 -2.62 20.41 -0.42
N LEU A 32 -3.60 20.12 0.43
CA LEU A 32 -4.76 20.95 0.71
C LEU A 32 -4.84 21.28 2.19
N LYS A 33 -5.16 22.52 2.53
CA LYS A 33 -5.43 22.98 3.90
C LYS A 33 -6.63 23.93 3.92
N PRO A 34 -7.31 24.14 5.07
CA PRO A 34 -8.34 25.16 5.19
C PRO A 34 -7.82 26.55 4.78
N ALA A 35 -8.61 27.25 3.97
CA ALA A 35 -8.32 28.61 3.50
C ALA A 35 -8.73 29.67 4.55
N ASN A 36 -8.19 30.88 4.44
CA ASN A 36 -8.63 32.06 5.22
C ASN A 36 -8.62 31.88 6.76
N ASN A 37 -7.71 31.04 7.29
CA ASN A 37 -7.67 30.68 8.72
C ASN A 37 -8.97 30.04 9.24
N TRP A 38 -9.75 29.43 8.35
CA TRP A 38 -10.92 28.67 8.74
C TRP A 38 -10.50 27.42 9.51
N GLU A 39 -11.07 27.21 10.70
CA GLU A 39 -10.88 25.99 11.49
C GLU A 39 -12.13 25.11 11.35
N PRO A 40 -12.12 24.10 10.45
CA PRO A 40 -13.29 23.29 10.20
C PRO A 40 -13.70 22.49 11.43
N THR A 41 -15.01 22.41 11.67
CA THR A 41 -15.58 21.34 12.49
C THR A 41 -15.51 19.99 11.77
N LEU A 42 -15.71 18.89 12.49
CA LEU A 42 -15.74 17.55 11.89
C LEU A 42 -16.85 17.43 10.83
N SER A 43 -18.05 17.93 11.16
CA SER A 43 -19.20 17.93 10.25
C SER A 43 -18.90 18.69 8.96
N GLU A 44 -18.27 19.88 9.06
CA GLU A 44 -17.90 20.63 7.86
C GLU A 44 -16.79 19.95 7.07
N SER A 45 -15.84 19.29 7.74
CA SER A 45 -14.79 18.51 7.07
C SER A 45 -15.39 17.38 6.24
N ILE A 46 -16.33 16.61 6.81
CA ILE A 46 -17.04 15.53 6.12
C ILE A 46 -17.78 16.06 4.90
N ASP A 47 -18.52 17.16 5.06
CA ASP A 47 -19.30 17.74 3.97
C ASP A 47 -18.42 18.33 2.86
N ILE A 48 -17.27 18.91 3.20
CA ILE A 48 -16.30 19.36 2.21
C ILE A 48 -15.66 18.19 1.47
N ILE A 49 -15.24 17.12 2.15
CA ILE A 49 -14.68 15.95 1.46
C ILE A 49 -15.71 15.35 0.50
N LYS A 50 -16.99 15.28 0.90
CA LYS A 50 -18.09 14.89 -0.01
C LYS A 50 -18.21 15.83 -1.21
N ARG A 51 -18.18 17.14 -1.00
CA ARG A 51 -18.27 18.16 -2.07
C ARG A 51 -17.07 18.08 -3.02
N LEU A 52 -15.86 18.01 -2.49
CA LEU A 52 -14.62 17.88 -3.26
C LEU A 52 -14.67 16.64 -4.16
N THR A 53 -15.07 15.51 -3.59
CA THR A 53 -15.14 14.23 -4.30
C THR A 53 -16.25 14.23 -5.37
N ARG A 54 -17.45 14.70 -5.04
CA ARG A 54 -18.63 14.57 -5.92
C ARG A 54 -18.79 15.70 -6.95
N SER A 55 -18.43 16.93 -6.56
CA SER A 55 -18.79 18.13 -7.31
C SER A 55 -17.59 18.92 -7.83
N GLU A 56 -16.40 18.75 -7.22
CA GLU A 56 -15.21 19.55 -7.56
C GLU A 56 -14.05 18.70 -8.10
N ASN A 57 -14.36 17.51 -8.61
CA ASN A 57 -13.44 16.62 -9.32
C ASN A 57 -12.12 16.37 -8.56
N LEU A 58 -12.18 16.13 -7.25
CA LEU A 58 -10.99 15.86 -6.43
C LEU A 58 -10.14 14.74 -7.03
N LEU A 59 -10.76 13.63 -7.48
CA LEU A 59 -10.02 12.49 -8.04
C LEU A 59 -9.29 12.84 -9.34
N GLY A 60 -9.86 13.71 -10.18
CA GLY A 60 -9.16 14.24 -11.35
C GLY A 60 -7.92 15.03 -10.97
N ARG A 61 -8.01 15.88 -9.94
CA ARG A 61 -6.88 16.64 -9.39
C ARG A 61 -5.83 15.71 -8.76
N VAL A 62 -6.26 14.71 -7.99
CA VAL A 62 -5.37 13.69 -7.41
C VAL A 62 -4.55 13.02 -8.51
N ARG A 63 -5.19 12.65 -9.64
CA ARG A 63 -4.51 12.07 -10.79
C ARG A 63 -3.51 13.04 -11.45
N GLU A 64 -3.88 14.31 -11.65
CA GLU A 64 -2.98 15.34 -12.20
C GLU A 64 -1.72 15.53 -11.34
N HIS A 65 -1.89 15.40 -10.02
CA HIS A 65 -0.84 15.46 -9.02
C HIS A 65 -0.14 14.13 -8.77
N GLY A 66 -0.30 13.11 -9.62
CA GLY A 66 0.47 11.86 -9.53
C GLY A 66 -0.12 10.78 -8.62
N GLY A 67 -1.38 10.92 -8.21
CA GLY A 67 -2.14 9.88 -7.50
C GLY A 67 -2.23 10.03 -5.99
N ALA A 68 -1.88 11.20 -5.42
CA ALA A 68 -2.00 11.40 -3.97
C ALA A 68 -2.48 12.81 -3.59
N VAL A 69 -3.19 12.91 -2.47
CA VAL A 69 -3.54 14.17 -1.81
C VAL A 69 -3.34 14.10 -0.31
N LEU A 70 -2.66 15.11 0.25
CA LEU A 70 -2.54 15.38 1.69
C LEU A 70 -3.55 16.45 2.09
N PHE A 71 -4.41 16.14 3.05
CA PHE A 71 -5.25 17.10 3.77
C PHE A 71 -4.62 17.43 5.11
N ARG A 72 -4.33 18.71 5.35
CA ARG A 72 -3.79 19.24 6.60
C ARG A 72 -4.78 20.14 7.29
N GLY A 73 -4.82 20.07 8.63
CA GLY A 73 -5.70 20.91 9.45
C GLY A 73 -7.13 20.38 9.60
N LEU A 74 -7.35 19.07 9.40
CA LEU A 74 -8.62 18.42 9.74
C LEU A 74 -8.70 18.21 11.27
N PRO A 75 -9.88 18.33 11.88
CA PRO A 75 -10.07 18.23 13.33
C PRO A 75 -10.14 16.77 13.82
N ILE A 76 -9.41 15.84 13.18
CA ILE A 76 -9.41 14.41 13.51
C ILE A 76 -8.56 14.16 14.75
N LYS A 77 -9.15 13.58 15.80
CA LYS A 77 -8.51 13.29 17.09
C LYS A 77 -8.66 11.83 17.52
N THR A 78 -9.63 11.11 16.95
CA THR A 78 -9.97 9.73 17.32
C THR A 78 -10.11 8.82 16.10
N PRO A 79 -10.04 7.48 16.28
CA PRO A 79 -10.30 6.54 15.20
C PRO A 79 -11.71 6.67 14.59
N GLN A 80 -12.72 7.02 15.39
CA GLN A 80 -14.10 7.23 14.94
C GLN A 80 -14.21 8.45 14.02
N GLU A 81 -13.62 9.58 14.41
CA GLU A 81 -13.61 10.79 13.58
C GLU A 81 -12.85 10.56 12.28
N TYR A 82 -11.74 9.83 12.31
CA TYR A 82 -11.03 9.41 11.10
C TYR A 82 -11.91 8.53 10.19
N SER A 83 -12.60 7.54 10.76
CA SER A 83 -13.53 6.67 10.03
C SER A 83 -14.61 7.49 9.32
N GLU A 84 -15.24 8.45 10.00
CA GLU A 84 -16.28 9.32 9.43
C GLU A 84 -15.77 10.17 8.25
N VAL A 85 -14.59 10.78 8.40
CA VAL A 85 -13.97 11.58 7.32
C VAL A 85 -13.54 10.70 6.15
N ALA A 86 -12.96 9.53 6.40
CA ALA A 86 -12.52 8.62 5.33
C ALA A 86 -13.71 8.04 4.56
N HIS A 87 -14.82 7.72 5.23
CA HIS A 87 -16.07 7.33 4.57
C HIS A 87 -16.70 8.46 3.73
N ALA A 88 -16.34 9.72 3.96
CA ALA A 88 -16.85 10.86 3.19
C ALA A 88 -16.39 10.86 1.72
N PHE A 89 -15.31 10.15 1.38
CA PHE A 89 -14.91 9.90 -0.01
C PHE A 89 -15.92 9.02 -0.76
N GLY A 90 -16.75 8.24 -0.06
CA GLY A 90 -17.81 7.43 -0.68
C GLY A 90 -17.31 6.18 -1.41
N PHE A 91 -16.09 5.72 -1.12
CA PHE A 91 -15.58 4.44 -1.59
C PHE A 91 -16.19 3.27 -0.82
N GLU A 92 -16.18 2.09 -1.45
CA GLU A 92 -16.52 0.83 -0.79
C GLU A 92 -15.33 0.34 0.03
N ALA A 93 -15.61 -0.29 1.17
CA ALA A 93 -14.53 -0.83 2.00
C ALA A 93 -13.92 -2.05 1.32
N HIS A 94 -12.59 -2.12 1.29
CA HIS A 94 -11.90 -3.26 0.72
C HIS A 94 -12.06 -4.51 1.59
N GLU A 95 -12.36 -5.63 0.93
CA GLU A 95 -12.34 -6.94 1.57
C GLU A 95 -10.92 -7.51 1.54
N GLU A 96 -10.30 -7.62 2.71
CA GLU A 96 -8.97 -8.17 2.85
C GLU A 96 -8.99 -9.71 2.82
N VAL A 97 -8.24 -10.30 1.90
CA VAL A 97 -8.09 -11.76 1.75
C VAL A 97 -6.61 -12.14 1.87
N GLY A 98 -6.29 -13.15 2.68
CA GLY A 98 -4.94 -13.68 2.80
C GLY A 98 -4.16 -13.14 3.98
N ARG A 99 -3.31 -12.12 3.82
CA ARG A 99 -2.48 -11.59 4.94
C ARG A 99 -3.10 -10.32 5.56
N PRO A 100 -4.22 -10.36 6.28
CA PRO A 100 -4.48 -9.27 7.19
C PRO A 100 -3.46 -9.41 8.33
N PRO A 101 -2.51 -8.48 8.54
CA PRO A 101 -1.84 -8.39 9.83
C PRO A 101 -2.93 -8.34 10.92
N LEU A 102 -2.65 -8.92 12.09
CA LEU A 102 -3.48 -8.81 13.29
C LEU A 102 -3.61 -7.32 13.63
N ARG A 103 -4.60 -6.65 13.04
CA ARG A 103 -4.84 -5.23 13.24
C ARG A 103 -6.03 -5.10 14.17
N THR A 104 -5.85 -4.38 15.27
CA THR A 104 -6.97 -3.97 16.11
C THR A 104 -7.88 -3.06 15.29
N VAL A 105 -9.11 -3.51 15.05
CA VAL A 105 -10.14 -2.66 14.45
C VAL A 105 -10.52 -1.62 15.49
N LEU A 106 -10.17 -0.36 15.23
CA LEU A 106 -10.39 0.74 16.17
C LEU A 106 -11.68 1.50 15.90
N ALA A 107 -12.17 1.46 14.66
CA ALA A 107 -13.46 1.96 14.21
C ALA A 107 -13.87 1.26 12.91
N LYS A 108 -15.05 1.57 12.38
CA LYS A 108 -15.53 1.00 11.12
C LYS A 108 -14.50 1.21 9.99
N ASN A 109 -14.05 0.11 9.40
CA ASN A 109 -13.05 0.07 8.32
C ASN A 109 -11.69 0.77 8.64
N VAL A 110 -11.41 1.02 9.93
CA VAL A 110 -10.21 1.71 10.40
C VAL A 110 -9.38 0.79 11.28
N LYS A 111 -8.09 0.75 11.00
CA LYS A 111 -7.12 -0.12 11.63
C LYS A 111 -5.85 0.66 11.97
N THR A 112 -5.00 0.16 12.86
CA THR A 112 -3.63 0.70 13.00
C THR A 112 -2.82 0.37 11.74
N ALA A 113 -2.03 1.33 11.26
CA ALA A 113 -1.03 1.08 10.24
C ALA A 113 0.09 0.20 10.84
N ASN A 114 0.75 -0.63 10.02
CA ASN A 114 1.68 -1.67 10.44
C ASN A 114 2.55 -1.27 11.66
N GLU A 115 2.43 -2.05 12.75
CA GLU A 115 3.05 -1.82 14.06
C GLU A 115 4.39 -2.55 14.26
N GLY A 116 5.04 -3.01 13.18
CA GLY A 116 6.38 -3.58 13.26
C GLY A 116 7.37 -2.63 13.98
N PRO A 117 8.50 -3.14 14.51
CA PRO A 117 9.38 -2.40 15.43
C PRO A 117 9.73 -0.98 14.95
N PRO A 118 9.78 0.03 15.85
CA PRO A 118 10.05 1.43 15.48
C PRO A 118 11.34 1.68 14.70
N GLU A 119 12.36 0.86 14.95
CA GLU A 119 13.67 0.92 14.31
C GLU A 119 13.70 0.32 12.90
N MET A 120 12.71 -0.52 12.55
CA MET A 120 12.65 -1.21 11.27
C MET A 120 11.94 -0.35 10.22
N PRO A 121 12.59 0.01 9.11
CA PRO A 121 11.89 0.65 8.01
C PRO A 121 10.90 -0.33 7.36
N ILE A 122 9.90 0.21 6.67
CA ILE A 122 9.17 -0.54 5.65
C ILE A 122 9.57 0.06 4.31
N TRP A 123 10.07 -0.78 3.41
CA TRP A 123 10.51 -0.37 2.08
C TRP A 123 9.33 -0.09 1.13
N PRO A 124 9.56 0.66 0.03
CA PRO A 124 8.53 1.03 -0.94
C PRO A 124 7.73 -0.17 -1.46
N HIS A 125 6.40 -0.09 -1.39
CA HIS A 125 5.48 -1.10 -1.91
C HIS A 125 4.09 -0.52 -2.20
N ASN A 126 3.30 -1.26 -2.98
CA ASN A 126 1.85 -1.07 -3.06
C ASN A 126 1.15 -1.99 -2.05
N GLU A 127 0.05 -1.52 -1.44
CA GLU A 127 -0.73 -2.35 -0.52
C GLU A 127 -1.35 -3.51 -1.30
N TYR A 128 -1.19 -4.74 -0.80
CA TYR A 128 -1.60 -5.97 -1.51
C TYR A 128 -1.03 -6.12 -2.94
N GLY A 129 0.11 -5.48 -3.28
CA GLY A 129 0.75 -5.62 -4.60
C GLY A 129 1.24 -7.04 -4.94
N TRP A 130 1.17 -7.98 -4.00
CA TRP A 130 1.43 -9.41 -4.18
C TRP A 130 0.17 -10.23 -4.49
N SER A 131 -1.03 -9.63 -4.45
CA SER A 131 -2.33 -10.29 -4.58
C SER A 131 -3.12 -9.76 -5.78
N THR A 132 -3.94 -10.61 -6.41
CA THR A 132 -4.92 -10.19 -7.42
C THR A 132 -6.14 -9.49 -6.83
N ILE A 133 -6.34 -9.62 -5.51
CA ILE A 133 -7.31 -8.85 -4.73
C ILE A 133 -6.51 -7.79 -3.99
N ASN A 134 -6.69 -6.53 -4.37
CA ASN A 134 -5.96 -5.39 -3.83
C ASN A 134 -6.87 -4.15 -3.80
N PRO A 135 -6.67 -3.23 -2.83
CA PRO A 135 -7.49 -2.04 -2.72
C PRO A 135 -7.13 -1.04 -3.81
N ALA A 136 -8.12 -0.32 -4.31
CA ALA A 136 -7.93 0.77 -5.25
C ALA A 136 -7.37 2.04 -4.59
N TRP A 137 -7.76 2.28 -3.33
CA TRP A 137 -7.37 3.47 -2.58
C TRP A 137 -6.97 3.13 -1.15
N LEU A 138 -6.08 3.96 -0.62
CA LEU A 138 -5.63 3.91 0.77
C LEU A 138 -5.86 5.27 1.39
N THR A 139 -6.32 5.31 2.63
CA THR A 139 -6.20 6.51 3.44
C THR A 139 -5.33 6.23 4.66
N PHE A 140 -4.48 7.19 5.02
CA PHE A 140 -3.80 7.20 6.31
C PHE A 140 -4.12 8.47 7.08
N SER A 141 -4.20 8.39 8.41
CA SER A 141 -4.34 9.57 9.28
C SER A 141 -3.50 9.46 10.55
N CYS A 142 -2.89 10.57 10.96
CA CYS A 142 -2.02 10.62 12.14
C CYS A 142 -2.73 11.16 13.37
N LEU A 143 -2.89 10.33 14.41
CA LEU A 143 -3.42 10.73 15.71
C LEU A 143 -2.33 11.16 16.70
N HIS A 144 -1.14 10.56 16.59
CA HIS A 144 0.04 10.89 17.39
C HIS A 144 1.27 10.95 16.50
N VAL A 145 1.84 12.16 16.42
CA VAL A 145 3.10 12.43 15.73
C VAL A 145 4.24 11.94 16.64
N PRO A 146 5.20 11.16 16.13
CA PRO A 146 6.37 10.72 16.89
C PRO A 146 7.28 11.90 17.26
N ASP A 147 8.21 11.66 18.19
CA ASP A 147 9.18 12.67 18.62
C ASP A 147 10.23 12.93 17.53
N GLU A 148 10.63 11.88 16.82
CA GLU A 148 11.59 11.92 15.71
C GLU A 148 11.17 10.91 14.61
N GLY A 149 11.34 11.30 13.34
CA GLY A 149 11.11 10.42 12.18
C GLY A 149 9.65 10.01 11.98
N GLY A 150 9.43 8.77 11.54
CA GLY A 150 8.10 8.15 11.42
C GLY A 150 7.19 8.76 10.36
N GLU A 151 7.76 9.49 9.40
CA GLU A 151 7.09 9.90 8.19
C GLU A 151 6.52 8.68 7.46
N THR A 152 5.55 8.94 6.59
CA THR A 152 5.14 7.97 5.57
C THR A 152 5.68 8.46 4.22
N PRO A 153 6.85 7.98 3.77
CA PRO A 153 7.30 8.30 2.42
C PRO A 153 6.33 7.75 1.38
N ILE A 154 6.03 8.55 0.37
CA ILE A 154 5.25 8.16 -0.80
C ILE A 154 6.11 8.29 -2.06
N ILE A 155 5.93 7.38 -2.99
CA ILE A 155 6.73 7.26 -4.21
C ILE A 155 5.79 7.09 -5.39
N SER A 156 6.01 7.82 -6.49
CA SER A 156 5.23 7.62 -7.70
C SER A 156 5.58 6.29 -8.36
N SER A 157 4.62 5.36 -8.42
CA SER A 157 4.73 4.13 -9.22
C SER A 157 4.87 4.43 -10.71
N LEU A 158 4.25 5.52 -11.18
CA LEU A 158 4.37 6.02 -12.55
C LEU A 158 5.80 6.50 -12.83
N GLY A 159 6.36 7.28 -11.90
CA GLY A 159 7.74 7.76 -11.96
C GLY A 159 8.77 6.63 -11.96
N LEU A 160 8.63 5.65 -11.06
CA LEU A 160 9.52 4.48 -11.02
C LEU A 160 9.48 3.70 -12.34
N ALA A 161 8.28 3.43 -12.87
CA ALA A 161 8.14 2.73 -14.14
C ALA A 161 8.75 3.52 -15.31
N ALA A 162 8.57 4.84 -15.35
CA ALA A 162 9.15 5.70 -16.38
C ALA A 162 10.68 5.71 -16.33
N ALA A 163 11.27 5.80 -15.13
CA ALA A 163 12.72 5.77 -14.93
C ALA A 163 13.30 4.41 -15.34
N LEU A 164 12.74 3.30 -14.85
CA LEU A 164 13.20 1.95 -15.21
C LEU A 164 13.04 1.64 -16.69
N LYS A 165 11.99 2.13 -17.36
CA LYS A 165 11.84 1.97 -18.81
C LYS A 165 12.98 2.65 -19.59
N LYS A 166 13.54 3.73 -19.06
CA LYS A 166 14.67 4.44 -19.66
C LYS A 166 16.01 3.76 -19.33
N GLU A 167 16.20 3.36 -18.07
CA GLU A 167 17.48 2.91 -17.55
C GLU A 167 17.71 1.40 -17.69
N ALA A 168 16.64 0.60 -17.66
CA ALA A 168 16.67 -0.86 -17.77
C ALA A 168 15.46 -1.40 -18.57
N PRO A 169 15.32 -1.06 -19.87
CA PRO A 169 14.19 -1.52 -20.69
C PRO A 169 14.07 -3.05 -20.74
N ASP A 170 15.19 -3.77 -20.79
CA ASP A 170 15.21 -5.25 -20.78
C ASP A 170 14.62 -5.82 -19.48
N PHE A 171 14.81 -5.14 -18.34
CA PHE A 171 14.21 -5.54 -17.07
C PHE A 171 12.69 -5.38 -17.10
N ILE A 172 12.21 -4.25 -17.63
CA ILE A 172 10.77 -4.00 -17.83
C ILE A 172 10.15 -5.06 -18.74
N GLU A 173 10.81 -5.43 -19.84
CA GLU A 173 10.33 -6.48 -20.74
C GLU A 173 10.25 -7.85 -20.05
N LYS A 174 11.28 -8.24 -19.29
CA LYS A 174 11.25 -9.48 -18.50
C LYS A 174 10.12 -9.48 -17.48
N LEU A 175 9.90 -8.37 -16.75
CA LEU A 175 8.81 -8.25 -15.79
C LEU A 175 7.43 -8.27 -16.46
N LEU A 176 7.28 -7.66 -17.64
CA LEU A 176 6.06 -7.72 -18.43
C LEU A 176 5.73 -9.17 -18.81
N LEU A 177 6.72 -9.91 -19.32
CA LEU A 177 6.55 -11.29 -19.79
C LEU A 177 6.34 -12.29 -18.65
N LYS A 178 7.07 -12.14 -17.55
CA LYS A 178 7.15 -13.17 -16.51
C LYS A 178 6.36 -12.84 -15.25
N GLY A 179 6.07 -11.56 -14.97
CA GLY A 179 5.58 -11.13 -13.66
C GLY A 179 6.56 -11.46 -12.53
N VAL A 180 6.08 -11.44 -11.30
CA VAL A 180 6.86 -11.74 -10.08
C VAL A 180 6.17 -12.79 -9.24
N LYS A 181 6.96 -13.69 -8.65
CA LYS A 181 6.49 -14.74 -7.74
C LYS A 181 6.66 -14.33 -6.29
N TYR A 182 5.61 -14.50 -5.49
CA TYR A 182 5.63 -14.37 -4.03
C TYR A 182 5.14 -15.67 -3.40
N VAL A 183 5.87 -16.19 -2.42
CA VAL A 183 5.46 -17.38 -1.66
C VAL A 183 5.27 -16.99 -0.20
N TYR A 184 4.08 -17.26 0.32
CA TYR A 184 3.75 -17.01 1.71
C TYR A 184 3.36 -18.30 2.40
N ARG A 185 4.10 -18.62 3.47
CA ARG A 185 3.73 -19.68 4.42
C ARG A 185 2.89 -19.08 5.54
N TYR A 186 1.83 -19.80 5.88
CA TYR A 186 0.90 -19.50 6.97
C TYR A 186 0.94 -20.70 7.92
N ASP A 187 1.38 -20.47 9.16
CA ASP A 187 1.47 -21.52 10.16
C ASP A 187 0.12 -21.77 10.84
N VAL A 188 -0.03 -22.90 11.52
CA VAL A 188 -1.28 -23.25 12.21
C VAL A 188 -1.53 -22.36 13.43
N LYS A 189 -0.45 -21.88 14.06
CA LYS A 189 -0.49 -21.00 15.24
C LYS A 189 -0.02 -19.61 14.86
N GLU A 190 -0.46 -18.61 15.62
CA GLU A 190 0.12 -17.27 15.54
C GLU A 190 1.63 -17.34 15.77
N VAL A 191 2.39 -16.79 14.83
CA VAL A 191 3.84 -16.61 14.97
C VAL A 191 4.09 -15.18 15.39
N LYS A 192 4.98 -14.98 16.36
CA LYS A 192 5.52 -13.64 16.71
C LYS A 192 6.48 -13.15 15.62
N SER A 193 6.03 -13.07 14.36
CA SER A 193 6.79 -12.45 13.28
C SER A 193 5.95 -11.33 12.66
N ASN A 194 6.61 -10.25 12.22
CA ASN A 194 5.96 -9.16 11.49
C ASN A 194 5.41 -9.59 10.11
N THR A 195 5.57 -10.87 9.76
CA THR A 195 5.37 -11.41 8.42
C THR A 195 4.41 -12.59 8.39
N GLY A 196 3.77 -13.00 9.48
CA GLY A 196 2.95 -14.20 9.49
C GLY A 196 1.68 -14.03 10.31
N THR A 197 0.56 -14.47 9.76
CA THR A 197 -0.69 -14.71 10.48
C THR A 197 -1.01 -16.20 10.36
N SER A 198 -1.83 -16.75 11.25
CA SER A 198 -2.14 -18.18 11.15
C SER A 198 -2.97 -18.46 9.89
N VAL A 199 -3.03 -19.72 9.44
CA VAL A 199 -3.93 -20.12 8.33
C VAL A 199 -5.38 -19.70 8.63
N PHE A 200 -5.80 -19.81 9.90
CA PHE A 200 -7.16 -19.48 10.33
C PHE A 200 -7.44 -17.98 10.31
N ASP A 201 -6.46 -17.16 10.69
CA ASP A 201 -6.60 -15.71 10.62
C ASP A 201 -6.57 -15.20 9.16
N ALA A 202 -5.83 -15.91 8.31
CA ALA A 202 -5.70 -15.58 6.89
C ALA A 202 -6.92 -15.94 6.04
N TYR A 203 -7.51 -17.11 6.31
CA TYR A 203 -8.47 -17.78 5.43
C TYR A 203 -9.64 -18.47 6.16
N GLY A 204 -9.77 -18.26 7.47
CA GLY A 204 -10.74 -18.94 8.32
C GLY A 204 -12.06 -18.20 8.55
N GLN A 205 -12.31 -17.07 7.88
CA GLN A 205 -13.47 -16.19 8.09
C GLN A 205 -14.85 -16.88 7.97
N TYR A 206 -14.93 -18.01 7.25
CA TYR A 206 -16.18 -18.75 7.05
C TYR A 206 -16.26 -20.07 7.83
N ILE A 207 -15.25 -20.38 8.66
CA ILE A 207 -15.26 -21.54 9.55
C ILE A 207 -16.27 -21.32 10.67
N ARG A 208 -17.05 -22.36 10.99
CA ARG A 208 -18.08 -22.34 12.02
C ARG A 208 -17.79 -23.38 13.10
N PRO A 209 -18.23 -23.15 14.35
CA PRO A 209 -18.18 -24.18 15.39
C PRO A 209 -18.88 -25.46 14.91
N GLY A 210 -18.18 -26.60 15.02
CA GLY A 210 -18.70 -27.91 14.61
C GLY A 210 -18.39 -28.33 13.17
N ASP A 211 -17.71 -27.50 12.37
CA ASP A 211 -17.20 -27.94 11.07
C ASP A 211 -16.20 -29.10 11.25
N SER A 212 -16.32 -30.14 10.42
CA SER A 212 -15.32 -31.21 10.34
C SER A 212 -14.00 -30.69 9.76
N SER A 213 -12.89 -31.39 10.02
CA SER A 213 -11.58 -31.06 9.45
C SER A 213 -11.60 -30.93 7.92
N ASP A 214 -12.31 -31.82 7.22
CA ASP A 214 -12.48 -31.74 5.76
C ASP A 214 -13.27 -30.51 5.31
N THR A 215 -14.24 -30.07 6.11
CA THR A 215 -15.03 -28.87 5.81
C THR A 215 -14.22 -27.61 6.05
N ILE A 216 -13.44 -27.56 7.14
CA ILE A 216 -12.49 -26.48 7.43
C ILE A 216 -11.50 -26.33 6.28
N ARG A 217 -10.88 -27.44 5.86
CA ARG A 217 -9.90 -27.44 4.77
C ARG A 217 -10.49 -26.89 3.47
N ARG A 218 -11.67 -27.36 3.06
CA ARG A 218 -12.35 -26.86 1.85
C ARG A 218 -12.65 -25.37 1.93
N LYS A 219 -13.15 -24.87 3.07
CA LYS A 219 -13.44 -23.44 3.25
C LYS A 219 -12.18 -22.58 3.12
N ILE A 220 -11.06 -23.01 3.71
CA ILE A 220 -9.76 -22.33 3.56
C ILE A 220 -9.31 -22.33 2.10
N GLU A 221 -9.42 -23.46 1.42
CA GLU A 221 -9.04 -23.57 0.00
C GLU A 221 -9.93 -22.71 -0.90
N ASP A 222 -11.23 -22.62 -0.61
CA ASP A 222 -12.16 -21.75 -1.34
C ASP A 222 -11.75 -20.28 -1.22
N GLU A 223 -11.31 -19.84 -0.03
CA GLU A 223 -10.79 -18.48 0.16
C GLU A 223 -9.45 -18.26 -0.55
N VAL A 224 -8.53 -19.21 -0.49
CA VAL A 224 -7.25 -19.14 -1.21
C VAL A 224 -7.49 -19.05 -2.73
N LYS A 225 -8.45 -19.82 -3.26
CA LYS A 225 -8.78 -19.83 -4.69
C LYS A 225 -9.34 -18.51 -5.21
N ARG A 226 -9.77 -17.59 -4.33
CA ARG A 226 -10.18 -16.24 -4.74
C ARG A 226 -9.03 -15.43 -5.33
N HIS A 227 -7.78 -15.73 -4.97
CA HIS A 227 -6.60 -14.97 -5.40
C HIS A 227 -5.37 -15.81 -5.77
N SER A 228 -5.41 -17.14 -5.57
CA SER A 228 -4.41 -18.05 -6.12
C SER A 228 -4.91 -19.48 -6.27
N ASN A 229 -4.57 -20.12 -7.39
CA ASN A 229 -4.75 -21.56 -7.60
C ASN A 229 -3.49 -22.38 -7.26
N ARG A 230 -2.46 -21.75 -6.69
CA ARG A 230 -1.15 -22.38 -6.40
C ARG A 230 -0.95 -22.40 -4.89
N PHE A 231 -1.33 -23.49 -4.25
CA PHE A 231 -1.15 -23.66 -2.82
C PHE A 231 -0.84 -25.12 -2.45
N GLU A 232 -0.16 -25.29 -1.32
CA GLU A 232 0.29 -26.59 -0.81
C GLU A 232 0.12 -26.65 0.70
N TRP A 233 -0.58 -27.69 1.16
CA TRP A 233 -0.66 -28.05 2.57
C TRP A 233 0.56 -28.88 2.97
N HIS A 234 1.14 -28.57 4.11
CA HIS A 234 2.31 -29.26 4.66
C HIS A 234 1.92 -30.25 5.75
N GLU A 235 2.80 -31.19 6.07
CA GLU A 235 2.56 -32.23 7.09
C GLU A 235 2.30 -31.64 8.49
N ASP A 236 2.87 -30.47 8.78
CA ASP A 236 2.68 -29.73 10.04
C ASP A 236 1.34 -28.96 10.10
N GLY A 237 0.52 -29.05 9.04
CA GLY A 237 -0.76 -28.37 8.91
C GLY A 237 -0.67 -26.93 8.43
N SER A 238 0.54 -26.39 8.20
CA SER A 238 0.71 -25.08 7.58
C SER A 238 0.31 -25.10 6.10
N LEU A 239 0.05 -23.91 5.55
CA LEU A 239 -0.32 -23.70 4.16
C LEU A 239 0.70 -22.77 3.50
N SER A 240 1.24 -23.16 2.34
CA SER A 240 1.98 -22.23 1.48
C SER A 240 1.13 -21.82 0.29
N VAL A 241 1.03 -20.53 0.03
CA VAL A 241 0.33 -19.96 -1.12
C VAL A 241 1.33 -19.22 -1.99
N THR A 242 1.33 -19.54 -3.27
CA THR A 242 2.17 -18.89 -4.28
C THR A 242 1.33 -17.93 -5.11
N HIS A 243 1.76 -16.68 -5.19
CA HIS A 243 1.18 -15.66 -6.06
C HIS A 243 2.14 -15.39 -7.21
N VAL A 244 1.60 -15.33 -8.43
CA VAL A 244 2.33 -14.86 -9.60
C VAL A 244 1.51 -13.70 -10.16
N VAL A 245 2.06 -12.49 -10.07
CA VAL A 245 1.34 -11.25 -10.40
C VAL A 245 2.16 -10.38 -11.36
N PRO A 246 1.50 -9.66 -12.28
CA PRO A 246 2.17 -8.65 -13.10
C PRO A 246 2.57 -7.46 -12.23
N VAL A 247 3.81 -6.97 -12.41
CA VAL A 247 4.32 -5.78 -11.71
C VAL A 247 4.32 -4.55 -12.61
N ILE A 248 4.56 -4.72 -13.91
CA ILE A 248 4.43 -3.65 -14.89
C ILE A 248 3.03 -3.70 -15.48
N ARG A 249 2.24 -2.67 -15.19
CA ARG A 249 0.82 -2.60 -15.53
C ARG A 249 0.47 -1.26 -16.15
N ARG A 250 -0.71 -1.13 -16.74
CA ARG A 250 -1.24 0.13 -17.26
C ARG A 250 -2.15 0.77 -16.23
N HIS A 251 -1.86 2.01 -15.83
CA HIS A 251 -2.76 2.79 -15.00
C HIS A 251 -3.84 3.44 -15.88
N GLU A 252 -5.04 2.85 -15.90
CA GLU A 252 -6.09 3.12 -16.90
C GLU A 252 -6.49 4.59 -16.96
N GLU A 253 -6.60 5.25 -15.81
CA GLU A 253 -7.06 6.64 -15.76
C GLU A 253 -6.05 7.64 -16.33
N SER A 254 -4.76 7.33 -16.24
CA SER A 254 -3.68 8.17 -16.80
C SER A 254 -3.23 7.70 -18.19
N GLY A 255 -3.47 6.44 -18.53
CA GLY A 255 -2.91 5.76 -19.70
C GLY A 255 -1.43 5.41 -19.60
N LEU A 256 -0.76 5.75 -18.50
CA LEU A 256 0.68 5.54 -18.30
C LEU A 256 1.00 4.13 -17.78
N THR A 257 2.25 3.73 -17.96
CA THR A 257 2.81 2.54 -17.32
C THR A 257 3.00 2.80 -15.83
N THR A 258 2.64 1.83 -15.01
CA THR A 258 2.81 1.85 -13.56
C THR A 258 3.55 0.62 -13.06
N TRP A 259 4.33 0.82 -12.00
CA TRP A 259 4.90 -0.23 -11.18
C TRP A 259 3.94 -0.56 -10.03
N PHE A 260 3.36 -1.75 -10.03
CA PHE A 260 2.43 -2.21 -8.99
C PHE A 260 2.91 -3.53 -8.39
N GLY A 261 3.55 -3.47 -7.22
CA GLY A 261 4.05 -4.68 -6.58
C GLY A 261 4.91 -4.45 -5.34
N ASN A 262 5.47 -5.55 -4.82
CA ASN A 262 6.25 -5.56 -3.57
C ASN A 262 7.71 -5.96 -3.80
N LEU A 263 8.19 -6.01 -5.05
CA LEU A 263 9.56 -6.47 -5.38
C LEU A 263 10.62 -5.61 -4.68
N THR A 264 10.48 -4.28 -4.69
CA THR A 264 11.35 -3.35 -3.95
C THR A 264 11.34 -3.61 -2.46
N SER A 265 10.18 -3.91 -1.88
CA SER A 265 10.06 -4.19 -0.45
C SER A 265 10.66 -5.54 -0.04
N ALA A 266 10.43 -6.58 -0.85
CA ALA A 266 11.04 -7.90 -0.65
C ALA A 266 12.57 -7.82 -0.74
N TRP A 267 13.09 -7.10 -1.74
CA TRP A 267 14.54 -6.93 -1.89
C TRP A 267 15.15 -6.07 -0.78
N GLY A 268 14.51 -4.96 -0.40
CA GLY A 268 14.96 -4.12 0.71
C GLY A 268 15.10 -4.91 2.02
N ARG A 269 14.11 -5.76 2.34
CA ARG A 269 14.19 -6.67 3.49
C ARG A 269 15.34 -7.67 3.39
N THR A 270 15.50 -8.28 2.22
CA THR A 270 16.59 -9.23 1.94
C THR A 270 17.96 -8.60 2.16
N ARG A 271 18.16 -7.38 1.63
CA ARG A 271 19.37 -6.57 1.79
C ARG A 271 19.64 -6.22 3.25
N HIS A 272 18.61 -5.77 3.97
CA HIS A 272 18.71 -5.37 5.36
C HIS A 272 19.24 -6.49 6.25
N HIS A 273 18.71 -7.69 6.08
CA HIS A 273 19.12 -8.87 6.83
C HIS A 273 20.36 -9.56 6.27
N ARG A 274 21.04 -8.99 5.27
CA ARG A 274 22.24 -9.55 4.62
C ARG A 274 22.01 -10.93 3.98
N ALA A 275 20.76 -11.27 3.68
CA ALA A 275 20.34 -12.55 3.11
C ALA A 275 20.44 -12.56 1.58
N THR A 276 21.49 -11.99 1.01
CA THR A 276 21.61 -11.79 -0.46
C THR A 276 22.20 -12.98 -1.22
N GLU A 277 22.73 -13.98 -0.50
CA GLU A 277 23.29 -15.21 -1.07
C GLU A 277 22.66 -16.44 -0.39
N PRO A 278 22.57 -17.60 -1.08
CA PRO A 278 22.16 -18.85 -0.45
C PRO A 278 22.99 -19.13 0.82
N PRO A 279 22.37 -19.61 1.92
CA PRO A 279 20.99 -20.10 2.02
C PRO A 279 19.95 -19.02 2.33
N TYR A 280 20.22 -17.73 2.06
CA TYR A 280 19.33 -16.59 2.33
C TYR A 280 18.84 -16.51 3.78
N LEU A 281 19.69 -16.94 4.72
CA LEU A 281 19.46 -16.76 6.14
C LEU A 281 19.94 -15.38 6.57
N GLY A 282 19.06 -14.65 7.22
CA GLY A 282 19.33 -13.33 7.75
C GLY A 282 20.20 -13.36 9.00
N ASP A 283 20.72 -12.18 9.37
CA ASP A 283 21.39 -11.94 10.66
C ASP A 283 20.46 -12.10 11.87
N ASP A 284 19.15 -12.12 11.65
CA ASP A 284 18.10 -12.46 12.60
C ASP A 284 17.79 -13.97 12.67
N GLY A 285 18.50 -14.79 11.90
CA GLY A 285 18.28 -16.24 11.80
C GLY A 285 17.05 -16.66 10.99
N SER A 286 16.31 -15.71 10.41
CA SER A 286 15.12 -15.98 9.60
C SER A 286 15.46 -16.10 8.11
N TYR A 287 14.62 -16.80 7.36
CA TYR A 287 14.80 -16.96 5.91
C TYR A 287 14.21 -15.77 5.15
N HIS A 288 15.05 -15.05 4.40
CA HIS A 288 14.68 -13.85 3.64
C HIS A 288 15.13 -13.97 2.18
N PRO A 289 14.48 -14.82 1.37
CA PRO A 289 14.90 -15.02 -0.02
C PRO A 289 14.63 -13.76 -0.87
N PRO A 290 15.49 -13.50 -1.88
CA PRO A 290 15.22 -12.47 -2.87
C PRO A 290 13.94 -12.77 -3.67
N PRO A 291 13.26 -11.75 -4.21
CA PRO A 291 12.15 -11.96 -5.13
C PRO A 291 12.60 -12.64 -6.42
N GLU A 292 11.72 -13.46 -7.00
CA GLU A 292 11.96 -14.21 -8.24
C GLU A 292 10.95 -13.80 -9.31
N TYR A 293 11.29 -14.03 -10.58
CA TYR A 293 10.32 -13.93 -11.67
C TYR A 293 9.18 -14.94 -11.47
N GLY A 294 8.03 -14.71 -12.14
CA GLY A 294 6.86 -15.57 -12.02
C GLY A 294 7.10 -17.05 -12.39
N ASP A 295 8.09 -17.31 -13.24
CA ASP A 295 8.54 -18.67 -13.62
C ASP A 295 9.49 -19.32 -12.59
N GLY A 296 9.86 -18.58 -11.53
CA GLY A 296 10.81 -19.01 -10.50
C GLY A 296 12.28 -18.82 -10.85
N THR A 297 12.60 -18.20 -12.00
CA THR A 297 13.99 -17.82 -12.29
C THR A 297 14.41 -16.64 -11.41
N PRO A 298 15.68 -16.58 -10.93
CA PRO A 298 16.17 -15.46 -10.16
C PRO A 298 16.08 -14.15 -10.95
N ILE A 299 15.78 -13.05 -10.26
CA ILE A 299 15.90 -11.70 -10.82
C ILE A 299 17.34 -11.23 -10.58
N GLU A 300 17.95 -10.62 -11.60
CA GLU A 300 19.31 -10.09 -11.51
C GLU A 300 19.43 -9.03 -10.41
N LYS A 301 20.46 -9.14 -9.56
CA LYS A 301 20.62 -8.28 -8.37
C LYS A 301 20.80 -6.82 -8.76
N GLU A 302 21.45 -6.54 -9.88
CA GLU A 302 21.65 -5.19 -10.39
C GLU A 302 20.31 -4.51 -10.71
N TYR A 303 19.32 -5.26 -11.22
CA TYR A 303 17.98 -4.74 -11.46
C TYR A 303 17.18 -4.52 -10.16
N LEU A 304 17.33 -5.44 -9.20
CA LEU A 304 16.71 -5.28 -7.88
C LEU A 304 17.28 -4.07 -7.14
N ASP A 305 18.60 -3.90 -7.14
CA ASP A 305 19.30 -2.75 -6.56
C ASP A 305 18.88 -1.45 -7.28
N LEU A 306 18.88 -1.43 -8.61
CA LEU A 306 18.46 -0.25 -9.38
C LEU A 306 17.02 0.18 -9.07
N ALA A 307 16.07 -0.77 -9.06
CA ALA A 307 14.66 -0.47 -8.78
C ALA A 307 14.47 0.05 -7.36
N LEU A 308 15.17 -0.53 -6.38
CA LEU A 308 15.12 -0.08 -4.99
C LEU A 308 15.74 1.32 -4.84
N SER A 309 16.91 1.56 -5.42
CA SER A 309 17.59 2.87 -5.37
C SER A 309 16.74 3.98 -5.99
N ILE A 310 16.18 3.77 -7.19
CA ILE A 310 15.28 4.76 -7.81
C ILE A 310 14.07 5.02 -6.90
N ALA A 311 13.48 3.98 -6.31
CA ALA A 311 12.32 4.13 -5.43
C ALA A 311 12.66 4.91 -4.14
N GLU A 312 13.81 4.66 -3.52
CA GLU A 312 14.28 5.35 -2.31
C GLU A 312 14.65 6.81 -2.60
N GLU A 313 15.36 7.08 -3.69
CA GLU A 313 15.72 8.44 -4.11
C GLU A 313 14.51 9.29 -4.53
N SER A 314 13.43 8.63 -4.96
CA SER A 314 12.19 9.27 -5.40
C SER A 314 11.15 9.47 -4.29
N GLN A 315 11.52 9.33 -3.02
CA GLN A 315 10.61 9.51 -1.89
C GLN A 315 10.19 10.97 -1.68
N VAL A 316 8.90 11.19 -1.48
CA VAL A 316 8.33 12.43 -0.92
C VAL A 316 7.85 12.12 0.49
N LEU A 317 8.40 12.83 1.49
CA LEU A 317 8.09 12.55 2.89
C LEU A 317 6.78 13.23 3.31
N VAL A 318 5.77 12.44 3.67
CA VAL A 318 4.61 12.95 4.42
C VAL A 318 5.04 13.12 5.87
N THR A 319 5.54 14.32 6.19
CA THR A 319 5.86 14.72 7.57
C THR A 319 4.56 15.02 8.31
N TRP A 320 4.17 14.12 9.20
CA TRP A 320 2.87 14.12 9.84
C TRP A 320 2.65 15.31 10.77
N GLN A 321 1.46 15.91 10.66
CA GLN A 321 0.84 16.67 11.75
C GLN A 321 -0.36 15.92 12.30
N LYS A 322 -0.73 16.23 13.54
CA LYS A 322 -1.93 15.64 14.14
C LYS A 322 -3.16 16.02 13.34
N GLY A 323 -3.97 15.01 13.00
CA GLY A 323 -5.19 15.17 12.23
C GLY A 323 -4.99 15.21 10.72
N ASP A 324 -3.74 15.22 10.23
CA ASP A 324 -3.48 15.06 8.80
C ASP A 324 -4.13 13.76 8.29
N MET A 325 -4.62 13.80 7.05
CA MET A 325 -5.09 12.64 6.33
C MET A 325 -4.52 12.65 4.92
N VAL A 326 -3.95 11.55 4.46
CA VAL A 326 -3.50 11.37 3.07
C VAL A 326 -4.38 10.33 2.39
N LEU A 327 -4.79 10.60 1.15
CA LEU A 327 -5.43 9.64 0.24
C LEU A 327 -4.42 9.28 -0.85
N LEU A 328 -4.23 7.99 -1.07
CA LEU A 328 -3.33 7.44 -2.09
C LEU A 328 -4.12 6.57 -3.08
N ASP A 329 -3.88 6.81 -4.35
CA ASP A 329 -4.18 5.88 -5.42
C ASP A 329 -3.17 4.73 -5.38
N ASN A 330 -3.60 3.56 -4.93
CA ASN A 330 -2.71 2.42 -4.73
C ASN A 330 -2.08 1.94 -6.04
N TYR A 331 -2.68 2.26 -7.19
CA TYR A 331 -2.17 1.89 -8.52
C TYR A 331 -1.18 2.89 -9.10
N ALA A 332 -1.07 4.09 -8.54
CA ALA A 332 -0.15 5.14 -8.99
C ALA A 332 0.91 5.50 -7.94
N VAL A 333 0.73 5.06 -6.69
CA VAL A 333 1.56 5.46 -5.56
C VAL A 333 1.94 4.27 -4.70
N MET A 334 3.24 4.06 -4.51
CA MET A 334 3.79 3.23 -3.44
C MET A 334 3.92 4.06 -2.17
N HIS A 335 3.94 3.38 -1.04
CA HIS A 335 4.26 3.97 0.25
C HIS A 335 5.28 3.13 1.01
N SER A 336 5.88 3.74 2.03
CA SER A 336 6.90 3.14 2.86
C SER A 336 6.75 3.67 4.31
N ARG A 337 7.64 3.30 5.22
CA ARG A 337 7.63 3.80 6.60
C ARG A 337 9.05 4.10 7.06
N SER A 338 9.30 5.35 7.45
CA SER A 338 10.55 5.74 8.11
C SER A 338 10.61 5.17 9.53
N PRO A 339 11.81 4.81 10.04
CA PRO A 339 12.01 4.54 11.46
C PRO A 339 11.60 5.74 12.33
N TRP A 340 11.28 5.51 13.60
CA TRP A 340 10.87 6.59 14.52
C TRP A 340 11.26 6.35 15.97
N LYS A 341 11.18 7.43 16.77
CA LYS A 341 11.25 7.38 18.24
C LYS A 341 9.98 7.95 18.88
N GLY A 342 9.65 7.44 20.06
CA GLY A 342 8.49 7.89 20.82
C GLY A 342 7.17 7.27 20.35
N LYS A 343 6.06 7.85 20.80
CA LYS A 343 4.71 7.35 20.49
C LYS A 343 4.29 7.79 19.08
N ARG A 344 4.05 6.82 18.20
CA ARG A 344 3.48 7.03 16.86
C ARG A 344 2.12 6.35 16.75
N THR A 345 1.13 7.04 16.21
CA THR A 345 -0.17 6.44 15.91
C THR A 345 -0.67 6.94 14.57
N VAL A 346 -0.43 6.14 13.53
CA VAL A 346 -0.98 6.34 12.20
C VAL A 346 -1.99 5.24 11.95
N LEU A 347 -3.20 5.63 11.53
CA LEU A 347 -4.30 4.73 11.20
C LEU A 347 -4.38 4.57 9.68
N ALA A 348 -4.91 3.45 9.23
CA ALA A 348 -5.10 3.12 7.83
C ALA A 348 -6.55 2.68 7.57
N ALA A 349 -7.04 2.94 6.37
CA ALA A 349 -8.26 2.34 5.83
C ALA A 349 -8.05 2.02 4.35
N LEU A 350 -8.61 0.89 3.91
CA LEU A 350 -8.44 0.32 2.58
C LEU A 350 -9.77 0.35 1.85
N TRP A 351 -9.76 0.78 0.59
CA TRP A 351 -10.98 1.04 -0.15
C TRP A 351 -10.93 0.49 -1.58
N ASP A 352 -12.07 -0.02 -2.03
CA ASP A 352 -12.32 -0.40 -3.40
C ASP A 352 -13.00 0.73 -4.19
N ASN A 353 -13.01 0.57 -5.51
CA ASN A 353 -13.72 1.47 -6.42
C ASN A 353 -15.05 0.84 -6.85
N ASN A 354 -16.04 1.66 -7.18
CA ASN A 354 -17.39 1.21 -7.52
C ASN A 354 -17.47 0.67 -8.97
N ASN A 355 -16.84 -0.48 -9.23
CA ASN A 355 -16.97 -1.37 -10.42
C ASN A 355 -16.16 -1.06 -11.70
N ASN A 356 -15.19 -0.15 -11.71
CA ASN A 356 -14.28 0.04 -12.86
C ASN A 356 -12.85 -0.41 -12.52
N SER A 357 -12.25 -1.26 -13.38
CA SER A 357 -10.83 -1.62 -13.29
C SER A 357 -9.97 -0.39 -13.54
N ARG A 358 -9.18 0.03 -12.54
CA ARG A 358 -8.28 1.21 -12.61
C ARG A 358 -6.86 0.83 -13.06
N ILE A 359 -6.61 -0.46 -13.23
CA ILE A 359 -5.35 -1.02 -13.70
C ILE A 359 -5.63 -2.09 -14.77
N GLY A 360 -4.76 -2.18 -15.77
CA GLY A 360 -4.83 -3.16 -16.85
C GLY A 360 -3.49 -3.85 -17.07
N ASP A 361 -3.50 -5.05 -17.64
CA ASP A 361 -2.28 -5.75 -18.02
C ASP A 361 -1.96 -5.47 -19.49
N TYR A 362 -0.67 -5.34 -19.81
CA TYR A 362 -0.22 -5.11 -21.20
C TYR A 362 -0.25 -6.38 -22.07
N LEU A 363 -0.25 -7.55 -21.43
CA LEU A 363 -0.29 -8.86 -22.07
C LEU A 363 -1.63 -9.53 -21.74
N ASN A 364 -2.72 -9.03 -22.33
CA ASN A 364 -4.02 -9.70 -22.37
C ASN A 364 -4.52 -9.77 -23.81
#